data_AF-A0A534VMW4-F1
#
_entry.id   AF-A0A534VMW4-F1
#
_cell.length_a   1.000
_cell.length_b   1.000
_cell.length_c   1.000
_cell.angle_alpha   90.00
_cell.angle_beta   90.00
_cell.angle_gamma   90.00
#
_symmetry.space_group_name_H-M   'P 1'
#
loop_
_entity.id
_entity.type
_entity.pdbx_description
1 polymer ?
#
loop_
_entity_poly.entity_id
_entity_poly.type
_entity_poly.pdbx_seq_one_letter_code
_entity_poly.pdbx_strand_id
1 'polypeptide(L)'
;MRSRGSTLLEALVALAIAALVLAALSGATVRARAARAAATARADRLGASRTVLLRLAAELEAARRPGTGERFALEPPADGAPPWWSLSFPTAARGPITGSTPTGDTSVVSYRIERDVDRPGAGTLVRRETTAPIPASEAPAIPVLPGVRALRVRCLDSAGWHPAWQAEDLPHAVEIAIGQDDGRGGTEEFVTAVALQAATP
;
A
#
# COMPACT_ATOMS: atom_id res chain seq x y z
N MET A 1 12.10 38.01 -68.93
CA MET A 1 11.81 36.63 -68.46
C MET A 1 12.65 36.35 -67.21
N ARG A 2 12.11 36.55 -66.00
CA ARG A 2 12.77 36.21 -64.73
C ARG A 2 11.69 35.70 -63.76
N SER A 3 11.53 34.39 -63.71
CA SER A 3 10.55 33.68 -62.86
C SER A 3 11.08 32.32 -62.38
N ARG A 4 12.40 32.21 -62.15
CA ARG A 4 13.04 30.98 -61.67
C ARG A 4 13.62 31.07 -60.25
N GLY A 5 13.64 32.26 -59.65
CA GLY A 5 14.14 32.47 -58.27
C GLY A 5 13.07 32.39 -57.18
N SER A 6 11.79 32.54 -57.52
CA SER A 6 10.68 32.54 -56.55
C SER A 6 10.34 31.14 -56.03
N THR A 7 10.43 30.10 -56.87
CA THR A 7 10.07 28.72 -56.51
C THR A 7 11.02 28.08 -55.50
N LEU A 8 12.30 28.45 -55.51
CA LEU A 8 13.30 27.88 -54.60
C LEU A 8 13.16 28.47 -53.18
N LEU A 9 12.96 29.80 -53.09
CA LEU A 9 12.66 30.46 -51.81
C LEU A 9 11.32 29.98 -51.23
N GLU A 10 10.30 29.87 -52.07
CA GLU A 10 8.97 29.37 -51.67
C GLU A 10 9.03 27.93 -51.14
N ALA A 11 9.76 27.04 -51.83
CA ALA A 11 9.98 25.68 -51.36
C ALA A 11 10.74 25.61 -50.03
N LEU A 12 11.76 26.47 -49.84
CA LEU A 12 12.50 26.55 -48.57
C LEU A 12 11.63 27.05 -47.43
N VAL A 13 10.80 28.07 -47.66
CA VAL A 13 9.85 28.58 -46.67
C VAL A 13 8.80 27.52 -46.34
N ALA A 14 8.23 26.86 -47.35
CA ALA A 14 7.28 25.77 -47.14
C ALA A 14 7.89 24.62 -46.31
N LEU A 15 9.14 24.24 -46.61
CA LEU A 15 9.87 23.23 -45.86
C LEU A 15 10.14 23.67 -44.41
N ALA A 16 10.54 24.92 -44.20
CA ALA A 16 10.79 25.47 -42.87
C ALA A 16 9.51 25.47 -42.02
N ILE A 17 8.38 25.90 -42.59
CA ILE A 17 7.08 25.86 -41.93
C ILE A 17 6.68 24.42 -41.63
N ALA A 18 6.81 23.51 -42.60
CA ALA A 18 6.50 22.09 -42.40
C ALA A 18 7.35 21.47 -41.27
N ALA A 19 8.64 21.78 -41.22
CA ALA A 19 9.54 21.31 -40.17
C ALA A 19 9.13 21.85 -38.79
N LEU A 20 8.77 23.14 -38.68
CA LEU A 20 8.28 23.72 -37.42
C LEU A 20 6.96 23.08 -36.96
N VAL A 21 6.03 22.85 -37.88
CA VAL A 21 4.76 22.17 -37.58
C VAL A 21 5.00 20.74 -37.12
N LEU A 22 5.86 19.98 -37.81
CA LEU A 22 6.23 18.63 -37.42
C LEU A 22 6.93 18.58 -36.07
N ALA A 23 7.81 19.55 -35.77
CA ALA A 23 8.48 19.65 -34.48
C ALA A 23 7.47 19.95 -33.36
N ALA A 24 6.54 20.89 -33.58
CA ALA A 24 5.49 21.22 -32.62
C ALA A 24 4.58 20.02 -32.35
N LEU A 25 4.15 19.32 -33.41
CA LEU A 25 3.34 18.11 -33.30
C LEU A 25 4.08 17.01 -32.56
N SER A 26 5.34 16.75 -32.92
CA SER A 26 6.17 15.75 -32.24
C SER A 26 6.31 16.07 -30.75
N GLY A 27 6.61 17.33 -30.42
CA GLY A 27 6.69 17.79 -29.03
C GLY A 27 5.38 17.59 -28.26
N ALA A 28 4.24 17.90 -28.87
CA ALA A 28 2.92 17.67 -28.27
C ALA A 28 2.68 16.16 -28.01
N THR A 29 3.00 15.29 -28.98
CA THR A 29 2.80 13.84 -28.79
C THR A 29 3.70 13.25 -27.70
N VAL A 30 4.95 13.70 -27.57
CA VAL A 30 5.87 13.25 -26.52
C VAL A 30 5.33 13.65 -25.15
N ARG A 31 4.90 14.91 -24.99
CA ARG A 31 4.30 15.40 -23.74
C ARG A 31 3.03 14.64 -23.37
N ALA A 32 2.16 14.38 -24.36
CA ALA A 32 0.94 13.61 -24.14
C ALA A 32 1.22 12.18 -23.66
N ARG A 33 2.22 11.51 -24.26
CA ARG A 33 2.65 10.17 -23.82
C ARG A 33 3.21 10.18 -22.40
N ALA A 34 4.05 11.15 -22.07
CA ALA A 34 4.60 11.30 -20.73
C ALA A 34 3.51 11.55 -19.68
N ALA A 35 2.55 12.43 -19.98
CA ALA A 35 1.41 12.70 -19.12
C ALA A 35 0.55 11.44 -18.90
N ARG A 36 0.28 10.68 -19.97
CA ARG A 36 -0.45 9.41 -19.89
C ARG A 36 0.29 8.38 -19.03
N ALA A 37 1.59 8.20 -19.25
CA ALA A 37 2.40 7.27 -18.45
C ALA A 37 2.41 7.64 -16.97
N ALA A 38 2.55 8.93 -16.64
CA ALA A 38 2.49 9.42 -15.26
C ALA A 38 1.10 9.19 -14.63
N ALA A 39 0.03 9.41 -15.38
CA ALA A 39 -1.34 9.18 -14.92
C ALA A 39 -1.60 7.68 -14.65
N THR A 40 -1.17 6.79 -15.55
CA THR A 40 -1.28 5.34 -15.37
C THR A 40 -0.50 4.88 -14.15
N ALA A 41 0.77 5.28 -14.01
CA ALA A 41 1.59 4.89 -12.86
C ALA A 41 0.99 5.37 -11.53
N ARG A 42 0.35 6.56 -11.52
CA ARG A 42 -0.39 7.05 -10.35
C ARG A 42 -1.64 6.20 -10.08
N ALA A 43 -2.42 5.87 -11.10
CA ALA A 43 -3.59 5.01 -10.95
C ALA A 43 -3.24 3.62 -10.41
N ASP A 44 -2.15 3.02 -10.88
CA ASP A 44 -1.67 1.70 -10.41
C ASP A 44 -1.30 1.74 -8.92
N ARG A 45 -0.59 2.80 -8.50
CA ARG A 45 -0.22 3.05 -7.09
C ARG A 45 -1.44 3.22 -6.17
N LEU A 46 -2.40 4.02 -6.60
CA LEU A 46 -3.69 4.20 -5.90
C LEU A 46 -4.44 2.86 -5.78
N GLY A 47 -4.50 2.11 -6.87
CA GLY A 47 -5.16 0.80 -6.94
C GLY A 47 -4.53 -0.23 -6.02
N ALA A 48 -3.20 -0.32 -5.99
CA ALA A 48 -2.46 -1.20 -5.10
C ALA A 48 -2.70 -0.86 -3.62
N SER A 49 -2.58 0.43 -3.26
CA SER A 49 -2.80 0.89 -1.88
C SER A 49 -4.23 0.60 -1.40
N ARG A 50 -5.23 0.90 -2.23
CA ARG A 50 -6.64 0.62 -1.93
C ARG A 50 -6.90 -0.88 -1.78
N THR A 51 -6.35 -1.70 -2.66
CA THR A 51 -6.51 -3.17 -2.60
C THR A 51 -5.97 -3.73 -1.29
N VAL A 52 -4.81 -3.24 -0.86
CA VAL A 52 -4.17 -3.67 0.40
C VAL A 52 -4.96 -3.19 1.62
N LEU A 53 -5.45 -1.95 1.63
CA LEU A 53 -6.32 -1.44 2.70
C LEU A 53 -7.62 -2.23 2.82
N LEU A 54 -8.29 -2.52 1.70
CA LEU A 54 -9.53 -3.30 1.72
C LEU A 54 -9.29 -4.73 2.21
N ARG A 55 -8.15 -5.34 1.83
CA ARG A 55 -7.77 -6.65 2.34
C ARG A 55 -7.49 -6.62 3.85
N LEU A 56 -6.71 -5.64 4.31
CA LEU A 56 -6.40 -5.46 5.73
C LEU A 56 -7.68 -5.22 6.54
N ALA A 57 -8.59 -4.40 6.01
CA ALA A 57 -9.89 -4.15 6.62
C ALA A 57 -10.72 -5.42 6.74
N ALA A 58 -10.82 -6.22 5.67
CA ALA A 58 -11.53 -7.51 5.72
C ALA A 58 -10.90 -8.49 6.72
N GLU A 59 -9.57 -8.53 6.84
CA GLU A 59 -8.89 -9.37 7.83
C GLU A 59 -9.17 -8.90 9.27
N LEU A 60 -9.25 -7.58 9.50
CA LEU A 60 -9.62 -6.98 10.79
C LEU A 60 -11.10 -7.12 11.14
N GLU A 61 -12.00 -7.06 10.16
CA GLU A 61 -13.42 -7.36 10.35
C GLU A 61 -13.61 -8.82 10.78
N ALA A 62 -12.77 -9.72 10.26
CA ALA A 62 -12.68 -11.12 10.65
C ALA A 62 -11.79 -11.37 11.89
N ALA A 63 -11.29 -10.30 12.54
CA ALA A 63 -10.51 -10.44 13.77
C ALA A 63 -11.37 -11.05 14.87
N ARG A 64 -10.74 -11.87 15.70
CA ARG A 64 -11.41 -12.64 16.74
C ARG A 64 -10.77 -12.35 18.08
N ARG A 65 -11.48 -12.66 19.17
CA ARG A 65 -10.89 -12.57 20.50
C ARG A 65 -9.69 -13.52 20.59
N PRO A 66 -8.55 -13.07 21.13
CA PRO A 66 -7.38 -13.92 21.27
C PRO A 66 -7.64 -15.17 22.12
N GLY A 67 -7.19 -16.33 21.64
CA GLY A 67 -7.16 -17.56 22.42
C GLY A 67 -5.89 -17.69 23.27
N THR A 68 -5.72 -18.85 23.91
CA THR A 68 -4.54 -19.14 24.73
C THR A 68 -3.24 -19.00 23.92
N GLY A 69 -2.38 -18.06 24.31
CA GLY A 69 -1.08 -17.81 23.65
C GLY A 69 -1.15 -16.92 22.41
N GLU A 70 -2.35 -16.45 22.03
CA GLU A 70 -2.55 -15.46 20.98
C GLU A 70 -2.75 -14.07 21.61
N ARG A 71 -2.52 -13.00 20.83
CA ARG A 71 -2.77 -11.62 21.27
C ARG A 71 -3.12 -10.72 20.09
N PHE A 72 -3.96 -9.73 20.36
CA PHE A 72 -4.07 -8.55 19.51
C PHE A 72 -3.01 -7.55 19.96
N ALA A 73 -2.00 -7.31 19.12
CA ALA A 73 -0.87 -6.45 19.42
C ALA A 73 -0.75 -5.34 18.39
N LEU A 74 -0.68 -4.11 18.88
CA LEU A 74 -0.27 -2.94 18.11
C LEU A 74 0.97 -2.34 18.79
N GLU A 75 2.08 -2.35 18.06
CA GLU A 75 3.37 -1.86 18.54
C GLU A 75 3.79 -0.61 17.78
N PRO A 76 4.04 0.51 18.47
CA PRO A 76 4.56 1.71 17.84
C PRO A 76 6.02 1.53 17.41
N PRO A 77 6.49 2.33 16.46
CA PRO A 77 7.91 2.36 16.11
C PRO A 77 8.75 2.79 17.33
N ALA A 78 9.99 2.31 17.40
CA ALA A 78 10.96 2.81 18.37
C ALA A 78 11.24 4.31 18.17
N ASP A 79 11.65 5.00 19.22
CA ASP A 79 11.95 6.43 19.16
C ASP A 79 13.01 6.74 18.09
N GLY A 80 12.70 7.71 17.22
CA GLY A 80 13.56 8.09 16.09
C GLY A 80 13.55 7.13 14.90
N ALA A 81 12.81 6.02 14.96
CA ALA A 81 12.59 5.15 13.81
C ALA A 81 11.54 5.74 12.84
N PRO A 82 11.52 5.30 11.58
CA PRO A 82 10.43 5.64 10.66
C PRO A 82 9.05 5.29 11.25
N PRO A 83 7.97 6.01 10.88
CA PRO A 83 6.63 5.88 11.45
C PRO A 83 5.95 4.58 10.99
N TRP A 84 6.50 3.44 11.39
CA TRP A 84 6.15 2.10 10.94
C TRP A 84 5.69 1.27 12.13
N TRP A 85 4.38 1.27 12.35
CA TRP A 85 3.76 0.43 13.35
C TRP A 85 3.81 -1.04 12.92
N SER A 86 3.78 -1.93 13.91
CA SER A 86 3.59 -3.37 13.71
C SER A 86 2.23 -3.77 14.28
N LEU A 87 1.44 -4.50 13.48
CA LEU A 87 0.11 -4.95 13.85
C LEU A 87 0.05 -6.48 13.74
N SER A 88 -0.40 -7.16 14.79
CA SER A 88 -0.56 -8.61 14.84
C SER A 88 -1.88 -8.97 15.51
N PHE A 89 -2.67 -9.85 14.91
CA PHE A 89 -3.96 -10.24 15.49
C PHE A 89 -4.42 -11.61 15.00
N PRO A 90 -5.21 -12.34 15.82
CA PRO A 90 -5.85 -13.58 15.40
C PRO A 90 -7.06 -13.29 14.52
N THR A 91 -7.19 -14.05 13.43
CA THR A 91 -8.28 -14.00 12.47
C THR A 91 -8.79 -15.42 12.18
N ALA A 92 -9.98 -15.52 11.59
CA ALA A 92 -10.48 -16.81 11.13
C ALA A 92 -9.57 -17.34 10.01
N ALA A 93 -9.06 -18.57 10.16
CA ALA A 93 -8.30 -19.21 9.10
C ALA A 93 -9.19 -19.34 7.86
N ARG A 94 -8.64 -19.10 6.67
CA ARG A 94 -9.34 -19.47 5.44
C ARG A 94 -9.45 -21.00 5.43
N GLY A 95 -10.68 -21.50 5.43
CA GLY A 95 -10.99 -22.91 5.69
C GLY A 95 -10.18 -23.90 4.85
N PRO A 96 -10.10 -25.17 5.30
CA PRO A 96 -9.25 -26.16 4.69
C PRO A 96 -9.60 -26.35 3.20
N ILE A 97 -8.57 -26.45 2.36
CA ILE A 97 -8.69 -27.12 1.07
C ILE A 97 -9.15 -28.54 1.39
N THR A 98 -10.28 -28.97 0.80
CA THR A 98 -10.96 -30.24 1.09
C THR A 98 -9.98 -31.40 1.31
N GLY A 99 -10.00 -32.00 2.52
CA GLY A 99 -9.27 -33.24 2.83
C GLY A 99 -8.29 -33.20 4.00
N SER A 100 -8.07 -32.06 4.67
CA SER A 100 -7.24 -32.00 5.89
C SER A 100 -8.06 -32.12 7.17
N THR A 101 -7.53 -32.85 8.16
CA THR A 101 -8.03 -32.87 9.54
C THR A 101 -8.07 -31.46 10.14
N PRO A 102 -9.06 -31.13 10.98
CA PRO A 102 -9.22 -29.79 11.55
C PRO A 102 -8.15 -29.54 12.61
N THR A 103 -7.00 -29.03 12.18
CA THR A 103 -5.97 -28.49 13.08
C THR A 103 -6.00 -26.96 12.94
N GLY A 104 -6.93 -26.35 13.70
CA GLY A 104 -7.01 -24.91 13.94
C GLY A 104 -7.73 -24.09 12.87
N ASP A 105 -8.99 -23.69 13.13
CA ASP A 105 -9.73 -22.68 12.34
C ASP A 105 -9.19 -21.25 12.56
N THR A 106 -7.94 -21.11 13.03
CA THR A 106 -7.34 -19.86 13.50
C THR A 106 -5.98 -19.64 12.89
N SER A 107 -5.75 -18.44 12.37
CA SER A 107 -4.43 -17.97 12.04
C SER A 107 -4.15 -16.63 12.70
N VAL A 108 -2.89 -16.42 13.08
CA VAL A 108 -2.38 -15.12 13.51
C VAL A 108 -1.75 -14.46 12.30
N VAL A 109 -2.26 -13.29 11.93
CA VAL A 109 -1.71 -12.48 10.84
C VAL A 109 -0.90 -11.34 11.43
N SER A 110 0.24 -11.03 10.82
CA SER A 110 1.03 -9.86 11.19
C SER A 110 1.41 -9.03 9.98
N TYR A 111 1.38 -7.71 10.18
CA TYR A 111 1.69 -6.68 9.20
C TYR A 111 2.80 -5.80 9.76
N ARG A 112 3.90 -5.72 9.02
CA ARG A 112 5.04 -4.87 9.35
C ARG A 112 5.68 -4.33 8.08
N ILE A 113 6.41 -3.24 8.19
CA ILE A 113 7.23 -2.74 7.08
C ILE A 113 8.64 -3.31 7.20
N GLU A 114 9.11 -3.92 6.12
CA GLU A 114 10.51 -4.29 5.93
C GLU A 114 11.23 -3.19 5.16
N ARG A 115 12.41 -2.79 5.65
CA ARG A 115 13.23 -1.74 5.03
C ARG A 115 13.63 -2.17 3.62
N ASP A 116 13.50 -1.24 2.69
CA ASP A 116 14.10 -1.38 1.37
C ASP A 116 15.55 -0.86 1.45
N VAL A 117 16.53 -1.72 1.16
CA VAL A 117 17.96 -1.37 1.20
C VAL A 117 18.29 -0.35 0.12
N ASP A 118 17.60 -0.39 -1.02
CA ASP A 118 17.84 0.47 -2.16
C ASP A 118 17.13 1.82 -2.05
N ARG A 119 16.17 1.95 -1.12
CA ARG A 119 15.33 3.15 -0.97
C ARG A 119 15.22 3.61 0.49
N PRO A 120 16.17 4.44 0.96
CA PRO A 120 16.10 5.02 2.29
C PRO A 120 14.78 5.76 2.55
N GLY A 121 14.14 5.48 3.69
CA GLY A 121 12.87 6.10 4.08
C GLY A 121 11.63 5.51 3.41
N ALA A 122 11.77 4.44 2.64
CA ALA A 122 10.67 3.62 2.16
C ALA A 122 10.91 2.14 2.53
N GLY A 123 9.83 1.37 2.52
CA GLY A 123 9.89 -0.06 2.75
C GLY A 123 8.75 -0.78 2.05
N THR A 124 8.71 -2.09 2.26
CA THR A 124 7.65 -2.96 1.77
C THR A 124 6.80 -3.39 2.95
N LEU A 125 5.50 -3.10 2.91
CA LEU A 125 4.55 -3.73 3.82
C LEU A 125 4.49 -5.21 3.46
N VAL A 126 4.75 -6.03 4.47
CA VAL A 126 4.70 -7.49 4.37
C VAL A 126 3.64 -8.02 5.31
N ARG A 127 2.99 -9.10 4.86
CA ARG A 127 2.04 -9.88 5.63
C ARG A 127 2.68 -11.22 5.97
N ARG A 128 2.59 -11.64 7.22
CA ARG A 128 2.90 -13.01 7.66
C ARG A 128 1.63 -13.64 8.19
N GLU A 129 1.52 -14.95 8.03
CA GLU A 129 0.41 -15.72 8.57
C GLU A 129 0.94 -16.99 9.19
N THR A 130 0.47 -17.26 10.39
CA THR A 130 0.89 -18.39 11.19
C THR A 130 -0.34 -19.13 11.69
N THR A 131 -0.47 -20.40 11.34
CA THR A 131 -1.55 -21.26 11.86
C THR A 131 -1.10 -21.92 13.16
N ALA A 132 -2.03 -22.12 14.11
CA ALA A 132 -1.72 -22.80 15.35
C ALA A 132 -1.39 -24.30 15.12
N PRO A 133 -0.44 -24.89 15.87
CA PRO A 133 0.39 -24.25 16.89
C PRO A 133 1.46 -23.33 16.26
N ILE A 134 1.70 -22.16 16.87
CA ILE A 134 2.67 -21.17 16.37
C ILE A 134 4.08 -21.80 16.36
N PRO A 135 4.70 -22.01 15.18
CA PRO A 135 6.07 -22.51 15.08
C PRO A 135 7.07 -21.55 15.75
N ALA A 136 8.17 -22.12 16.23
CA ALA A 136 9.30 -21.36 16.78
C ALA A 136 10.05 -20.51 15.73
N SER A 137 9.82 -20.78 14.44
CA SER A 137 10.41 -20.03 13.33
C SER A 137 9.40 -19.03 12.77
N GLU A 138 9.87 -17.82 12.44
CA GLU A 138 9.04 -16.76 11.86
C GLU A 138 8.46 -17.22 10.51
N ALA A 139 7.14 -17.06 10.35
CA ALA A 139 6.46 -17.40 9.10
C ALA A 139 7.00 -16.57 7.92
N PRO A 140 7.02 -17.13 6.70
CA PRO A 140 7.55 -16.44 5.53
C PRO A 140 6.77 -15.14 5.26
N ALA A 141 7.52 -14.07 4.97
CA ALA A 141 6.96 -12.77 4.63
C ALA A 141 6.38 -12.79 3.21
N ILE A 142 5.12 -12.36 3.08
CA ILE A 142 4.47 -12.13 1.79
C ILE A 142 4.45 -10.62 1.54
N PRO A 143 5.21 -10.09 0.57
CA PRO A 143 5.16 -8.67 0.23
C PRO A 143 3.78 -8.31 -0.32
N VAL A 144 3.15 -7.28 0.25
CA VAL A 144 1.80 -6.84 -0.14
C VAL A 144 1.78 -5.43 -0.74
N LEU A 145 2.65 -4.53 -0.29
CA LEU A 145 2.72 -3.16 -0.82
C LEU A 145 4.15 -2.60 -0.74
N PRO A 146 4.87 -2.44 -1.86
CA PRO A 146 6.15 -1.75 -1.87
C PRO A 146 5.99 -0.24 -1.80
N GLY A 147 7.07 0.48 -1.48
CA GLY A 147 7.10 1.95 -1.53
C GLY A 147 6.27 2.61 -0.44
N VAL A 148 6.15 1.97 0.73
CA VAL A 148 5.46 2.51 1.89
C VAL A 148 6.45 3.36 2.69
N ARG A 149 6.10 4.63 2.90
CA ARG A 149 6.87 5.61 3.68
C ARG A 149 6.39 5.69 5.12
N ALA A 150 5.11 5.44 5.37
CA ALA A 150 4.51 5.42 6.70
C ALA A 150 3.40 4.36 6.81
N LEU A 151 3.31 3.72 7.97
CA LEU A 151 2.15 2.92 8.37
C LEU A 151 1.82 3.32 9.80
N ARG A 152 0.76 4.11 9.97
CA ARG A 152 0.26 4.49 11.30
C ARG A 152 -0.99 3.70 11.59
N VAL A 153 -1.08 3.19 12.80
CA VAL A 153 -2.26 2.46 13.24
C VAL A 153 -2.63 2.95 14.63
N ARG A 154 -3.93 3.09 14.89
CA ARG A 154 -4.48 3.44 16.21
C ARG A 154 -5.65 2.54 16.54
N CYS A 155 -5.78 2.20 17.81
CA CYS A 155 -6.85 1.37 18.35
C CYS A 155 -7.80 2.24 19.17
N LEU A 156 -9.12 2.02 19.03
CA LEU A 156 -10.16 2.74 19.78
C LEU A 156 -10.69 1.85 20.90
N ASP A 157 -10.85 2.43 22.08
CA ASP A 157 -11.60 1.85 23.19
C ASP A 157 -12.62 2.85 23.76
N SER A 158 -13.11 2.61 24.97
CA SER A 158 -14.02 3.53 25.65
C SER A 158 -13.35 4.83 26.15
N ALA A 159 -12.03 4.83 26.32
CA ALA A 159 -11.25 5.98 26.78
C ALA A 159 -10.74 6.85 25.62
N GLY A 160 -10.57 6.28 24.43
CA GLY A 160 -10.21 7.00 23.21
C GLY A 160 -9.29 6.23 22.26
N TRP A 161 -8.51 6.98 21.47
CA TRP A 161 -7.59 6.42 20.49
C TRP A 161 -6.18 6.24 21.06
N HIS A 162 -5.62 5.05 20.89
CA HIS A 162 -4.32 4.66 21.41
C HIS A 162 -3.38 4.24 20.27
N PRO A 163 -2.11 4.70 20.28
CA PRO A 163 -1.12 4.33 19.26
C PRO A 163 -0.45 2.97 19.54
N ALA A 164 -0.80 2.32 20.65
CA ALA A 164 -0.30 1.03 21.07
C ALA A 164 -1.45 0.23 21.68
N TRP A 165 -1.41 -1.09 21.55
CA TRP A 165 -2.44 -1.97 22.11
C TRP A 165 -1.81 -3.30 22.52
N GLN A 166 -2.02 -3.70 23.78
CA GLN A 166 -1.51 -4.96 24.32
C GLN A 166 -2.52 -5.59 25.30
N ALA A 167 -3.78 -5.16 25.27
CA ALA A 167 -4.84 -5.69 26.13
C ALA A 167 -5.29 -7.08 25.66
N GLU A 168 -5.89 -7.86 26.57
CA GLU A 168 -6.49 -9.16 26.23
C GLU A 168 -7.74 -8.99 25.37
N ASP A 169 -8.49 -7.90 25.57
CA ASP A 169 -9.65 -7.55 24.79
C ASP A 169 -9.30 -6.93 23.44
N LEU A 170 -10.21 -7.11 22.48
CA LEU A 170 -10.14 -6.45 21.18
C LEU A 170 -10.49 -4.95 21.32
N PRO A 171 -9.81 -4.07 20.56
CA PRO A 171 -10.26 -2.69 20.43
C PRO A 171 -11.61 -2.62 19.72
N HIS A 172 -12.43 -1.62 20.02
CA HIS A 172 -13.72 -1.39 19.34
C HIS A 172 -13.53 -1.08 17.85
N ALA A 173 -12.48 -0.34 17.51
CA ALA A 173 -12.13 -0.03 16.13
C ALA A 173 -10.62 0.12 15.95
N VAL A 174 -10.16 -0.03 14.71
CA VAL A 174 -8.78 0.18 14.30
C VAL A 174 -8.76 1.16 13.13
N GLU A 175 -8.00 2.24 13.26
CA GLU A 175 -7.71 3.18 12.18
C GLU A 175 -6.33 2.85 11.61
N ILE A 176 -6.24 2.75 10.28
CA ILE A 176 -5.00 2.53 9.56
C ILE A 176 -4.80 3.67 8.58
N ALA A 177 -3.60 4.26 8.63
CA ALA A 177 -3.12 5.21 7.64
C ALA A 177 -1.85 4.65 6.95
N ILE A 178 -1.90 4.50 5.63
CA ILE A 178 -0.75 4.12 4.80
C ILE A 178 -0.29 5.36 4.03
N GLY A 179 0.94 5.78 4.27
CA GLY A 179 1.64 6.79 3.46
C GLY A 179 2.46 6.10 2.37
N GLN A 180 2.02 6.20 1.11
CA GLN A 180 2.66 5.58 -0.05
C GLN A 180 3.44 6.63 -0.86
N ASP A 181 4.60 6.27 -1.40
CA ASP A 181 5.39 7.13 -2.28
C ASP A 181 4.59 7.59 -3.52
N ASP A 182 4.45 8.90 -3.71
CA ASP A 182 3.69 9.45 -4.84
C ASP A 182 4.43 9.36 -6.19
N GLY A 183 5.68 8.90 -6.19
CA GLY A 183 6.57 8.80 -7.37
C GLY A 183 7.19 10.13 -7.80
N ARG A 184 7.03 11.18 -6.99
CA ARG A 184 7.56 12.55 -7.18
C ARG A 184 8.36 13.01 -5.96
N GLY A 185 8.70 12.10 -5.05
CA GLY A 185 9.40 12.39 -3.79
C GLY A 185 8.48 12.84 -2.66
N GLY A 186 7.16 12.83 -2.89
CA GLY A 186 6.15 13.07 -1.86
C GLY A 186 5.57 11.77 -1.30
N THR A 187 4.59 11.95 -0.42
CA THR A 187 3.82 10.87 0.20
C THR A 187 2.34 11.17 0.01
N GLU A 188 1.60 10.17 -0.48
CA GLU A 188 0.15 10.19 -0.54
C GLU A 188 -0.39 9.28 0.57
N GLU A 189 -1.26 9.82 1.42
CA GLU A 189 -1.79 9.11 2.60
C GLU A 189 -3.21 8.59 2.33
N PHE A 190 -3.45 7.33 2.70
CA PHE A 190 -4.74 6.67 2.64
C PHE A 190 -5.15 6.22 4.03
N VAL A 191 -6.33 6.64 4.48
CA VAL A 191 -6.84 6.35 5.81
C VAL A 191 -8.13 5.56 5.73
N THR A 192 -8.27 4.53 6.56
CA THR A 192 -9.51 3.80 6.77
C THR A 192 -9.66 3.43 8.24
N ALA A 193 -10.90 3.38 8.73
CA ALA A 193 -11.21 2.89 10.07
C ALA A 193 -12.15 1.68 9.96
N VAL A 194 -11.93 0.69 10.81
CA VAL A 194 -12.61 -0.60 10.79
C VAL A 194 -13.12 -0.91 12.18
N ALA A 195 -14.42 -1.17 12.32
CA ALA A 195 -15.01 -1.61 13.59
C ALA A 195 -14.83 -3.13 13.75
N LEU A 196 -14.34 -3.57 14.91
CA LEU A 196 -14.12 -4.99 15.17
C LEU A 196 -15.40 -5.60 15.72
N GLN A 197 -16.07 -6.42 14.91
CA GLN A 197 -17.37 -6.99 15.25
C GLN A 197 -17.32 -7.82 16.54
N ALA A 198 -16.24 -8.56 16.76
CA ALA A 198 -16.02 -9.40 17.94
C ALA A 198 -15.76 -8.61 19.24
N ALA A 199 -15.53 -7.30 19.17
CA ALA A 199 -15.43 -6.41 20.32
C ALA A 199 -16.80 -5.91 20.83
N THR A 200 -17.87 -6.15 20.07
CA THR A 200 -19.24 -5.83 20.49
C THR A 200 -19.68 -6.84 21.58
N PRO A 201 -20.33 -6.40 22.68
CA PRO A 201 -20.77 -7.27 23.77
C PRO A 201 -21.77 -8.35 23.33
#